data_AF-A0A497PMX2-F1
#
_entry.id   AF-A0A497PMX2-F1
#
_cell.length_a   1.000
_cell.length_b   1.000
_cell.length_c   1.000
_cell.angle_alpha   90.00
_cell.angle_beta   90.00
_cell.angle_gamma   90.00
#
_symmetry.space_group_name_H-M   'P 1'
#
loop_
_entity.id
_entity.type
_entity.pdbx_description
1 polymer ?
#
loop_
_entity_poly.entity_id
_entity_poly.type
_entity_poly.pdbx_seq_one_letter_code
_entity_poly.pdbx_strand_id
1 'polypeptide(L)'
;MRPPCEVAQREFLPLVRVKLAKALKEQGFSQVAIAEQLDVTQAAVSKYLNQHISRSALIPEIDELVERLLVIIRSPSHGADHLVKEVCSACMYSRVGYTLCFIHQDRVPSLMQTNCHICSDLLGGQEEEVSERARTLSDMRDALRTIETTASFREIVPQVRANLVVCGESAGTVDDVAGVPGRITV
;
A
#
# COMPACT_ATOMS: atom_id res chain seq x y z
N MET A 1 -17.93 12.15 -9.87
CA MET A 1 -16.82 12.03 -8.89
C MET A 1 -15.80 11.06 -9.47
N ARG A 2 -14.56 11.48 -9.71
CA ARG A 2 -13.48 10.63 -10.26
C ARG A 2 -12.24 10.76 -9.36
N PRO A 3 -11.94 9.79 -8.49
CA PRO A 3 -10.77 9.87 -7.61
C PRO A 3 -9.46 9.59 -8.36
N PRO A 4 -8.30 9.96 -7.79
CA PRO A 4 -6.99 9.66 -8.36
C PRO A 4 -6.74 8.15 -8.51
N CYS A 5 -7.41 7.31 -7.70
CA CYS A 5 -7.35 5.85 -7.80
C CYS A 5 -7.78 5.30 -9.16
N GLU A 6 -8.68 5.99 -9.88
CA GLU A 6 -9.06 5.57 -11.24
C GLU A 6 -7.90 5.73 -12.23
N VAL A 7 -7.13 6.81 -12.13
CA VAL A 7 -5.92 7.03 -12.95
C VAL A 7 -4.87 5.98 -12.59
N ALA A 8 -4.66 5.74 -11.30
CA ALA A 8 -3.72 4.72 -10.84
C ALA A 8 -4.07 3.32 -11.37
N GLN A 9 -5.34 2.94 -11.33
CA GLN A 9 -5.80 1.62 -11.78
C GLN A 9 -5.76 1.45 -13.31
N ARG A 10 -6.03 2.52 -14.07
CA ARG A 10 -6.11 2.46 -15.54
C ARG A 10 -4.77 2.68 -16.24
N GLU A 11 -3.84 3.39 -15.62
CA GLU A 11 -2.57 3.78 -16.25
C GLU A 11 -1.35 3.33 -15.47
N PHE A 12 -1.25 3.71 -14.20
CA PHE A 12 -0.05 3.42 -13.39
C PHE A 12 0.17 1.93 -13.20
N LEU A 13 -0.79 1.21 -12.60
CA LEU A 13 -0.64 -0.22 -12.30
C LEU A 13 -0.47 -1.09 -13.56
N PRO A 14 -1.21 -0.88 -14.66
CA PRO A 14 -0.98 -1.61 -15.91
C PRO A 14 0.43 -1.37 -16.47
N LEU A 15 0.90 -0.12 -16.45
CA LEU A 15 2.22 0.22 -16.97
C LEU A 15 3.35 -0.37 -16.09
N VAL A 16 3.22 -0.34 -14.77
CA VAL A 16 4.13 -1.02 -13.83
C VAL A 16 4.20 -2.52 -14.14
N ARG A 17 3.05 -3.20 -14.27
CA ARG A 17 3.03 -4.65 -14.55
C ARG A 17 3.69 -4.99 -15.88
N VAL A 18 3.42 -4.22 -16.93
CA VAL A 18 4.03 -4.44 -18.25
C VAL A 18 5.53 -4.23 -18.22
N LYS A 19 6.00 -3.11 -17.66
CA LYS A 19 7.44 -2.81 -17.59
C LYS A 19 8.18 -3.78 -16.70
N LEU A 20 7.64 -4.11 -15.52
CA LEU A 20 8.25 -5.09 -14.62
C LEU A 20 8.32 -6.49 -15.25
N ALA A 21 7.24 -6.96 -15.89
CA ALA A 21 7.25 -8.26 -16.56
C ALA A 21 8.29 -8.32 -17.68
N LYS A 22 8.42 -7.26 -18.50
CA LYS A 22 9.44 -7.18 -19.55
C LYS A 22 10.86 -7.15 -18.98
N ALA A 23 11.09 -6.34 -17.95
CA ALA A 23 12.39 -6.26 -17.30
C ALA A 23 12.79 -7.60 -16.67
N LEU A 24 11.88 -8.27 -15.94
CA LEU A 24 12.15 -9.63 -15.42
C LEU A 24 12.44 -10.64 -16.53
N LYS A 25 11.75 -10.52 -17.67
CA LYS A 25 12.00 -11.39 -18.82
C LYS A 25 13.39 -11.17 -19.44
N GLU A 26 13.82 -9.92 -19.54
CA GLU A 26 15.18 -9.55 -19.98
C GLU A 26 16.25 -10.09 -19.02
N GLN A 27 15.93 -10.20 -17.73
CA GLN A 27 16.78 -10.82 -16.71
C GLN A 27 16.74 -12.36 -16.71
N GLY A 28 16.11 -12.98 -17.70
CA GLY A 28 16.11 -14.43 -17.90
C GLY A 28 15.01 -15.21 -17.17
N PHE A 29 14.07 -14.54 -16.49
CA PHE A 29 12.98 -15.23 -15.81
C PHE A 29 12.05 -15.94 -16.81
N SER A 30 11.54 -17.10 -16.41
CA SER A 30 10.48 -17.80 -17.15
C SER A 30 9.14 -17.09 -16.95
N GLN A 31 8.17 -17.28 -17.87
CA GLN A 31 6.86 -16.64 -17.69
C GLN A 31 6.12 -17.15 -16.44
N VAL A 32 6.38 -18.39 -16.03
CA VAL A 32 5.83 -18.96 -14.79
C VAL A 32 6.45 -18.30 -13.58
N ALA A 33 7.77 -18.14 -13.54
CA ALA A 33 8.44 -17.46 -12.44
C ALA A 33 8.01 -15.98 -12.32
N ILE A 34 7.81 -15.29 -13.46
CA ILE A 34 7.26 -13.92 -13.46
C ILE A 34 5.83 -13.91 -12.89
N ALA A 35 5.01 -14.90 -13.26
CA ALA A 35 3.63 -15.00 -12.79
C ALA A 35 3.56 -15.18 -11.27
N GLU A 36 4.45 -16.01 -10.71
CA GLU A 36 4.61 -16.21 -9.27
C GLU A 36 5.03 -14.91 -8.57
N GLN A 37 6.03 -14.19 -9.11
CA GLN A 37 6.53 -12.95 -8.50
C GLN A 37 5.50 -11.81 -8.52
N LEU A 38 4.64 -11.75 -9.55
CA LEU A 38 3.63 -10.70 -9.70
C LEU A 38 2.26 -11.09 -9.12
N ASP A 39 2.11 -12.31 -8.60
CA ASP A 39 0.84 -12.91 -8.16
C ASP A 39 -0.28 -12.78 -9.21
N VAL A 40 0.02 -13.24 -10.43
CA VAL A 40 -0.90 -13.23 -11.58
C VAL A 40 -0.84 -14.55 -12.34
N THR A 41 -1.72 -14.73 -13.32
CA THR A 41 -1.66 -15.92 -14.18
C THR A 41 -0.53 -15.80 -15.21
N GLN A 42 0.05 -16.93 -15.62
CA GLN A 42 1.02 -16.96 -16.73
C GLN A 42 0.41 -16.40 -18.04
N ALA A 43 -0.89 -16.57 -18.27
CA ALA A 43 -1.60 -15.95 -19.38
C ALA A 43 -1.58 -14.41 -19.32
N ALA A 44 -1.71 -13.83 -18.12
CA ALA A 44 -1.57 -12.38 -17.93
C ALA A 44 -0.14 -11.91 -18.24
N VAL A 45 0.88 -12.67 -17.81
CA VAL A 45 2.29 -12.37 -18.15
C VAL A 45 2.52 -12.42 -19.65
N SER A 46 2.03 -13.44 -20.34
CA SER A 46 2.11 -13.54 -21.81
C SER A 46 1.49 -12.31 -22.48
N LYS A 47 0.33 -11.86 -21.99
CA LYS A 47 -0.29 -10.60 -22.46
C LYS A 47 0.59 -9.39 -22.19
N TYR A 48 1.18 -9.25 -21.00
CA TYR A 48 2.06 -8.12 -20.66
C TYR A 48 3.31 -8.05 -21.54
N LEU A 49 3.95 -9.19 -21.81
CA LEU A 49 5.15 -9.25 -22.65
C LEU A 49 4.87 -8.82 -24.10
N ASN A 50 3.68 -9.16 -24.62
CA ASN A 50 3.24 -8.79 -25.95
C ASN A 50 2.60 -7.39 -26.03
N GLN A 51 2.36 -6.72 -24.89
CA GLN A 51 1.69 -5.43 -24.86
C GLN A 51 2.62 -4.30 -25.28
N HIS A 52 2.20 -3.49 -26.26
CA HIS A 52 2.90 -2.26 -26.61
C HIS A 52 2.70 -1.19 -25.51
N ILE A 53 3.79 -0.52 -25.16
CA ILE A 53 3.77 0.59 -24.21
C ILE A 53 3.53 1.88 -25.01
N SER A 54 2.34 2.46 -24.85
CA SER A 54 2.04 3.79 -25.38
C SER A 54 2.86 4.87 -24.65
N ARG A 55 3.10 6.02 -25.31
CA ARG A 55 3.72 7.17 -24.65
C ARG A 55 2.87 7.59 -23.45
N SER A 56 3.49 7.73 -22.29
CA SER A 56 2.85 8.18 -21.05
C SER A 56 3.86 9.01 -20.24
N ALA A 57 3.38 10.07 -19.60
CA ALA A 57 4.19 10.87 -18.68
C ALA A 57 4.66 10.07 -17.46
N LEU A 58 4.00 8.95 -17.14
CA LEU A 58 4.35 8.07 -16.01
C LEU A 58 5.58 7.19 -16.30
N ILE A 59 6.07 7.14 -17.54
CA ILE A 59 7.17 6.23 -17.93
C ILE A 59 8.44 6.45 -17.08
N PRO A 60 8.97 7.67 -16.92
CA PRO A 60 10.20 7.89 -16.16
C PRO A 60 10.09 7.43 -14.70
N GLU A 61 9.02 7.80 -14.00
CA GLU A 61 8.81 7.41 -12.59
C GLU A 61 8.60 5.90 -12.42
N ILE A 62 7.96 5.25 -13.40
CA ILE A 62 7.74 3.81 -13.38
C ILE A 62 9.03 3.07 -13.70
N ASP A 63 9.89 3.59 -14.56
CA ASP A 63 11.21 2.99 -14.82
C ASP A 63 12.06 2.97 -13.54
N GLU A 64 12.10 4.08 -12.80
CA GLU A 64 12.76 4.12 -11.49
C GLU A 64 12.14 3.14 -10.48
N LEU A 65 10.81 3.02 -10.45
CA LEU A 65 10.13 2.05 -9.60
C LEU A 65 10.49 0.61 -9.99
N VAL A 66 10.51 0.29 -11.28
CA VAL A 66 10.83 -1.06 -11.78
C VAL A 66 12.24 -1.45 -11.37
N GLU A 67 13.21 -0.55 -11.47
CA GLU A 67 14.58 -0.82 -10.99
C GLU A 67 14.60 -1.17 -9.49
N ARG A 68 13.88 -0.42 -8.65
CA ARG A 68 13.76 -0.74 -7.21
C ARG A 68 13.10 -2.10 -6.98
N LEU A 69 12.04 -2.41 -7.72
CA LEU A 69 11.34 -3.70 -7.61
C LEU A 69 12.23 -4.87 -8.05
N LEU A 70 13.05 -4.71 -9.08
CA LEU A 70 14.01 -5.73 -9.50
C LEU A 70 15.06 -6.01 -8.42
N VAL A 71 15.55 -4.97 -7.73
CA VAL A 71 16.46 -5.13 -6.59
C VAL A 71 15.79 -5.94 -5.47
N ILE A 72 14.52 -5.65 -5.16
CA ILE A 72 13.76 -6.39 -4.15
C ILE A 72 13.59 -7.86 -4.57
N ILE A 73 13.13 -8.14 -5.79
CA ILE A 73 12.90 -9.51 -6.29
C ILE A 73 14.20 -10.35 -6.31
N ARG A 74 15.37 -9.72 -6.42
CA ARG A 74 16.66 -10.44 -6.35
C ARG A 74 17.12 -10.74 -4.93
N SER A 75 16.54 -10.08 -3.92
CA SER A 75 16.94 -10.27 -2.53
C SER A 75 16.46 -11.64 -2.02
N PRO A 76 17.33 -12.47 -1.41
CA PRO A 76 16.97 -13.83 -0.97
C PRO A 76 15.82 -13.91 0.04
N SER A 77 15.50 -12.80 0.72
CA SER A 77 14.50 -12.72 1.78
C SER A 77 13.34 -11.79 1.43
N HIS A 78 13.08 -11.51 0.15
CA HIS A 78 12.00 -10.61 -0.22
C HIS A 78 10.62 -11.23 0.05
N GLY A 79 9.70 -10.43 0.56
CA GLY A 79 8.30 -10.80 0.74
C GLY A 79 7.39 -9.96 -0.16
N ALA A 80 6.16 -10.45 -0.37
CA ALA A 80 5.13 -9.72 -1.12
C ALA A 80 4.80 -8.37 -0.47
N ASP A 81 4.93 -8.27 0.86
CA ASP A 81 4.78 -7.04 1.64
C ASP A 81 5.75 -5.94 1.19
N HIS A 82 7.01 -6.26 0.91
CA HIS A 82 8.00 -5.30 0.42
C HIS A 82 7.66 -4.77 -0.99
N LEU A 83 7.23 -5.66 -1.89
CA LEU A 83 6.84 -5.27 -3.25
C LEU A 83 5.59 -4.39 -3.23
N VAL A 84 4.57 -4.79 -2.45
CA VAL A 84 3.34 -4.01 -2.27
C VAL A 84 3.67 -2.64 -1.67
N LYS A 85 4.52 -2.59 -0.64
CA LYS A 85 4.95 -1.34 -0.02
C LYS A 85 5.59 -0.39 -1.04
N GLU A 86 6.51 -0.86 -1.88
CA GLU A 86 7.16 0.00 -2.89
C GLU A 86 6.19 0.51 -3.95
N VAL A 87 5.33 -0.37 -4.50
CA VAL A 87 4.34 0.03 -5.51
C VAL A 87 3.34 1.02 -4.91
N CYS A 88 2.83 0.77 -3.71
CA CYS A 88 1.92 1.66 -3.01
C CYS A 88 2.59 3.00 -2.68
N SER A 89 3.83 2.99 -2.21
CA SER A 89 4.57 4.22 -1.90
C SER A 89 4.77 5.07 -3.15
N ALA A 90 5.25 4.48 -4.25
CA ALA A 90 5.41 5.20 -5.51
C ALA A 90 4.07 5.75 -6.04
N CYS A 91 2.98 4.99 -5.93
CA CYS A 91 1.66 5.47 -6.29
C CYS A 91 1.20 6.64 -5.42
N MET A 92 1.45 6.58 -4.10
CA MET A 92 1.10 7.66 -3.16
C MET A 92 1.95 8.91 -3.42
N TYR A 93 3.27 8.78 -3.57
CA TYR A 93 4.15 9.90 -3.92
C TYR A 93 3.74 10.56 -5.24
N SER A 94 3.41 9.77 -6.27
CA SER A 94 3.01 10.33 -7.57
C SER A 94 1.70 11.15 -7.48
N ARG A 95 0.84 10.87 -6.48
CA ARG A 95 -0.38 11.65 -6.21
C ARG A 95 -0.14 12.97 -5.46
N VAL A 96 1.01 13.13 -4.81
CA VAL A 96 1.33 14.35 -4.05
C VAL A 96 2.11 15.31 -4.94
N GLY A 97 1.39 16.05 -5.78
CA GLY A 97 1.96 17.13 -6.60
C GLY A 97 2.87 16.67 -7.75
N TYR A 98 2.78 15.40 -8.16
CA TYR A 98 3.61 14.82 -9.21
C TYR A 98 2.75 14.31 -10.38
N THR A 99 3.25 13.37 -11.20
CA THR A 99 2.65 12.98 -12.48
C THR A 99 1.22 12.47 -12.38
N LEU A 100 0.89 11.58 -11.42
CA LEU A 100 -0.48 11.09 -11.25
C LEU A 100 -1.44 12.23 -10.86
N CYS A 101 -0.99 13.19 -10.04
CA CYS A 101 -1.78 14.36 -9.69
C CYS A 101 -2.09 15.20 -10.95
N PHE A 102 -1.09 15.46 -11.78
CA PHE A 102 -1.26 16.20 -13.03
C PHE A 102 -2.24 15.51 -13.99
N ILE A 103 -2.08 14.20 -14.23
CA ILE A 103 -2.99 13.44 -15.11
C ILE A 103 -4.41 13.40 -14.53
N HIS A 104 -4.55 13.29 -13.21
CA HIS A 104 -5.84 13.31 -12.55
C HIS A 104 -6.55 14.65 -12.71
N GLN A 105 -5.83 15.74 -12.55
CA GLN A 105 -6.33 17.10 -12.76
C GLN A 105 -6.73 17.36 -14.22
N ASP A 106 -5.95 16.88 -15.19
CA ASP A 106 -6.30 16.96 -16.62
C ASP A 106 -7.61 16.23 -16.94
N ARG A 107 -7.84 15.07 -16.33
CA ARG A 107 -9.08 14.29 -16.49
C ARG A 107 -10.28 14.82 -15.72
N VAL A 108 -10.05 15.67 -14.73
CA VAL A 108 -11.07 16.29 -13.90
C VAL A 108 -10.77 17.79 -13.82
N PRO A 109 -11.02 18.56 -14.90
CA PRO A 109 -10.59 19.96 -14.97
C PRO A 109 -11.15 20.86 -13.87
N SER A 110 -12.29 20.49 -13.27
CA SER A 110 -12.84 21.20 -12.11
C SER A 110 -11.89 21.22 -10.91
N LEU A 111 -10.99 20.24 -10.76
CA LEU A 111 -9.98 20.20 -9.70
C LEU A 111 -8.80 21.16 -9.98
N MET A 112 -8.51 21.46 -11.25
CA MET A 112 -7.52 22.49 -11.60
C MET A 112 -8.01 23.88 -11.20
N GLN A 113 -9.30 24.13 -11.34
CA GLN A 113 -9.92 25.43 -11.00
C GLN A 113 -9.90 25.72 -9.49
N THR A 114 -9.84 24.68 -8.65
CA THR A 114 -9.89 24.81 -7.19
C THR A 114 -8.51 24.71 -6.52
N ASN A 115 -7.40 24.72 -7.28
CA ASN A 115 -6.05 24.50 -6.75
C ASN A 115 -5.99 23.29 -5.80
N CYS A 116 -6.37 22.11 -6.29
CA CYS A 116 -6.57 20.91 -5.49
C CYS A 116 -5.29 20.44 -4.74
N HIS A 117 -5.38 20.32 -3.40
CA HIS A 117 -4.34 19.77 -2.50
C HIS A 117 -4.76 18.50 -1.73
N ILE A 118 -5.93 17.94 -2.04
CA ILE A 118 -6.57 16.84 -1.29
C ILE A 118 -5.62 15.66 -0.99
N CYS A 119 -4.84 15.19 -1.97
CA CYS A 119 -3.93 14.05 -1.74
C CYS A 119 -2.78 14.41 -0.79
N SER A 120 -2.30 15.66 -0.82
CA SER A 120 -1.28 16.15 0.09
C SER A 120 -1.82 16.20 1.52
N ASP A 121 -3.05 16.69 1.70
CA ASP A 121 -3.66 16.82 3.02
C ASP A 121 -3.94 15.44 3.64
N LEU A 122 -4.55 14.53 2.86
CA LEU A 122 -4.87 13.16 3.29
C LEU A 122 -3.61 12.31 3.59
N LEU A 123 -2.59 12.37 2.73
CA LEU A 123 -1.38 11.54 2.87
C LEU A 123 -0.32 12.18 3.76
N GLY A 124 -0.35 13.51 3.94
CA GLY A 124 0.52 14.26 4.84
C GLY A 124 0.12 14.16 6.31
N GLY A 125 -0.99 13.48 6.62
CA GLY A 125 -1.47 13.28 7.99
C GLY A 125 -2.13 14.52 8.60
N GLN A 126 -2.56 15.48 7.78
CA GLN A 126 -3.28 16.67 8.26
C GLN A 126 -4.72 16.35 8.69
N GLU A 127 -5.26 15.20 8.28
CA GLU A 127 -6.53 14.68 8.78
C GLU A 127 -6.34 14.07 10.18
N GLU A 128 -6.78 14.79 11.20
CA GLU A 128 -6.64 14.39 12.61
C GLU A 128 -7.24 13.01 12.88
N GLU A 129 -8.44 12.73 12.36
CA GLU A 129 -9.13 11.43 12.55
C GLU A 129 -8.29 10.25 12.00
N VAL A 130 -7.72 10.40 10.81
CA VAL A 130 -6.92 9.36 10.18
C VAL A 130 -5.60 9.15 10.94
N SER A 131 -4.95 10.25 11.32
CA SER A 131 -3.71 10.23 12.10
C SER A 131 -3.91 9.67 13.52
N GLU A 132 -5.00 10.01 14.19
CA GLU A 132 -5.36 9.46 15.50
C GLU A 132 -5.63 7.96 15.44
N ARG A 133 -6.42 7.51 14.44
CA ARG A 133 -6.68 6.08 14.23
C ARG A 133 -5.41 5.29 13.95
N ALA A 134 -4.50 5.84 13.14
CA ALA A 134 -3.22 5.20 12.84
C ALA A 134 -2.33 5.05 14.09
N ARG A 135 -2.24 6.09 14.92
CA ARG A 135 -1.52 6.05 16.22
C ARG A 135 -2.13 5.01 17.16
N THR A 136 -3.45 5.07 17.36
CA THR A 136 -4.21 4.13 18.19
C THR A 136 -3.91 2.66 17.83
N LEU A 137 -3.95 2.32 16.54
CA LEU A 137 -3.66 0.96 16.08
C LEU A 137 -2.17 0.58 16.19
N SER A 138 -1.25 1.55 16.08
CA SER A 138 0.17 1.31 16.29
C SER A 138 0.45 0.98 17.75
N ASP A 139 -0.06 1.80 18.67
CA ASP A 139 0.10 1.63 20.12
C ASP A 139 -0.48 0.28 20.56
N MET A 140 -1.63 -0.11 20.02
CA MET A 140 -2.22 -1.44 20.27
C MET A 140 -1.31 -2.59 19.84
N ARG A 141 -0.68 -2.49 18.65
CA ARG A 141 0.21 -3.53 18.14
C ARG A 141 1.46 -3.67 19.00
N ASP A 142 2.03 -2.56 19.44
CA ASP A 142 3.22 -2.57 20.30
C ASP A 142 2.91 -3.10 21.71
N ALA A 143 1.74 -2.75 22.25
CA ALA A 143 1.24 -3.33 23.50
C ALA A 143 0.99 -4.84 23.37
N LEU A 144 0.41 -5.32 22.27
CA LEU A 144 0.21 -6.76 22.02
C LEU A 144 1.55 -7.50 21.91
N ARG A 145 2.53 -6.95 21.19
CA ARG A 145 3.88 -7.54 21.13
C ARG A 145 4.53 -7.65 22.50
N THR A 146 4.32 -6.64 23.35
CA THR A 146 4.82 -6.66 24.73
C THR A 146 4.15 -7.78 25.54
N ILE A 147 2.83 -7.96 25.40
CA ILE A 147 2.08 -9.04 26.04
C ILE A 147 2.55 -10.41 25.55
N GLU A 148 2.68 -10.60 24.23
CA GLU A 148 3.10 -11.86 23.60
C GLU A 148 4.51 -12.30 24.03
N THR A 149 5.41 -11.34 24.28
CA THR A 149 6.79 -11.62 24.70
C THR A 149 6.94 -11.77 26.23
N THR A 150 5.90 -11.47 27.00
CA THR A 150 5.93 -11.51 28.48
C THR A 150 5.32 -12.81 29.01
N ALA A 151 6.15 -13.76 29.40
CA ALA A 151 5.70 -15.06 29.91
C ALA A 151 4.85 -14.97 31.19
N SER A 152 5.12 -13.98 32.05
CA SER A 152 4.37 -13.76 33.31
C SER A 152 2.95 -13.24 33.09
N PHE A 153 2.59 -12.80 31.89
CA PHE A 153 1.21 -12.36 31.59
C PHE A 153 0.20 -13.48 31.87
N ARG A 154 0.61 -14.75 31.70
CA ARG A 154 -0.23 -15.93 31.98
C ARG A 154 -0.73 -15.99 33.42
N GLU A 155 0.03 -15.44 34.37
CA GLU A 155 -0.26 -15.49 35.81
C GLU A 155 -1.43 -14.56 36.19
N ILE A 156 -1.71 -13.55 35.35
CA ILE A 156 -2.74 -12.54 35.61
C ILE A 156 -3.98 -12.70 34.73
N VAL A 157 -4.02 -13.70 33.83
CA VAL A 157 -5.19 -13.91 32.95
C VAL A 157 -6.35 -14.54 33.75
N PRO A 158 -7.52 -13.89 33.81
CA PRO A 158 -8.67 -14.42 34.53
C PRO A 158 -9.39 -15.54 33.75
N GLN A 159 -10.30 -16.27 34.40
CA GLN A 159 -11.10 -17.33 33.78
C GLN A 159 -11.96 -16.84 32.59
N VAL A 160 -12.34 -15.57 32.60
CA VAL A 160 -13.08 -14.92 31.51
C VAL A 160 -12.19 -14.35 30.40
N ARG A 161 -10.87 -14.59 30.47
CA ARG A 161 -9.83 -14.04 29.56
C ARG A 161 -9.65 -12.53 29.70
N ALA A 162 -8.53 -12.01 29.22
CA ALA A 162 -8.23 -10.58 29.23
C ALA A 162 -8.55 -9.95 27.86
N ASN A 163 -8.89 -8.66 27.81
CA ASN A 163 -8.94 -7.92 26.55
C ASN A 163 -8.06 -6.68 26.66
N LEU A 164 -7.41 -6.31 25.57
CA LEU A 164 -6.69 -5.05 25.45
C LEU A 164 -7.52 -4.14 24.56
N VAL A 165 -7.75 -2.93 25.02
CA VAL A 165 -8.48 -1.90 24.30
C VAL A 165 -7.69 -0.59 24.30
N VAL A 166 -7.85 0.20 23.26
CA VAL A 166 -7.24 1.53 23.12
C VAL A 166 -8.21 2.44 22.38
N CYS A 167 -8.20 3.74 22.71
CA CYS A 167 -9.01 4.75 22.07
C CYS A 167 -8.22 6.06 21.95
N GLY A 168 -8.67 6.91 21.04
CA GLY A 168 -8.18 8.27 20.90
C GLY A 168 -8.73 9.23 21.97
N GLU A 169 -8.26 10.47 21.95
CA GLU A 169 -8.75 11.57 22.80
C GLU A 169 -10.18 11.98 22.43
N SER A 170 -10.57 11.78 21.17
CA SER A 170 -11.89 12.16 20.62
C SER A 170 -12.99 11.11 20.84
N ALA A 171 -12.69 9.99 21.52
CA ALA A 171 -13.61 8.85 21.63
C ALA A 171 -14.88 9.17 22.43
N GLY A 172 -16.05 9.01 21.79
CA GLY A 172 -17.36 9.28 22.40
C GLY A 172 -18.27 8.05 22.48
N THR A 173 -17.99 7.01 21.69
CA THR A 173 -18.81 5.81 21.55
C THR A 173 -17.97 4.53 21.58
N VAL A 174 -18.63 3.38 21.70
CA VAL A 174 -17.95 2.08 21.63
C VAL A 174 -17.29 1.79 20.29
N ASP A 175 -17.73 2.44 19.20
CA ASP A 175 -17.17 2.27 17.86
C ASP A 175 -15.80 2.98 17.70
N ASP A 176 -15.49 3.91 18.61
CA ASP A 176 -14.22 4.65 18.65
C ASP A 176 -13.11 3.89 19.40
N VAL A 177 -13.44 2.71 19.94
CA VAL A 177 -12.53 1.89 20.74
C VAL A 177 -12.03 0.70 19.93
N ALA A 178 -10.72 0.63 19.71
CA ALA A 178 -10.10 -0.56 19.15
C ALA A 178 -9.89 -1.60 20.26
N GLY A 179 -10.19 -2.87 19.97
CA GLY A 179 -10.04 -3.96 20.93
C GLY A 179 -9.70 -5.28 20.25
N VAL A 180 -9.16 -6.25 21.00
CA VAL A 180 -8.80 -7.57 20.44
C VAL A 180 -10.06 -8.39 20.20
N PRO A 181 -10.35 -8.79 18.94
CA PRO A 181 -11.47 -9.67 18.66
C PRO A 181 -11.28 -11.02 19.36
N GLY A 182 -12.26 -11.49 20.13
CA GLY A 182 -12.21 -12.81 20.78
C GLY A 182 -11.42 -12.90 22.09
N ARG A 183 -10.82 -11.79 22.56
CA ARG A 183 -10.00 -11.68 23.79
C ARG A 183 -8.61 -12.35 23.68
N ILE A 184 -7.71 -12.00 24.58
CA ILE A 184 -6.37 -12.57 24.70
C ILE A 184 -6.43 -13.85 25.53
N THR A 185 -5.86 -14.93 24.97
CA THR A 185 -5.78 -16.25 25.60
C THR A 185 -4.33 -16.68 25.75
N VAL A 186 -4.06 -17.50 26.77
CA VAL A 186 -2.73 -18.03 27.10
C VAL A 186 -2.70 -19.55 27.13
#